data_AF-A0A7S0DVK7-F1
#
_entry.id   AF-A0A7S0DVK7-F1
#
_cell.length_a   1.000
_cell.length_b   1.000
_cell.length_c   1.000
_cell.angle_alpha   90.00
_cell.angle_beta   90.00
_cell.angle_gamma   90.00
#
_symmetry.space_group_name_H-M   'P 1'
#
loop_
_entity.id
_entity.type
_entity.pdbx_description
1 polymer ?
#
loop_
_entity_poly.entity_id
_entity_poly.type
_entity_poly.pdbx_seq_one_letter_code
_entity_poly.pdbx_strand_id
1 'polypeptide(L)'
;ENSRTVQQRQRAQHEETALKPPKVSSETRTDQAGPTFNISSLKGIDRKLAVNILDEVVDSAPGVSFDDISGLKEVKEALREAIILPSLRPDLFTGIRSPPRGILLFGPPGN
;
A
#
# COMPACT_ATOMS: atom_id res chain seq x y z
N GLU A 1 22.55 -43.28 -43.37
CA GLU A 1 21.20 -43.83 -43.66
C GLU A 1 20.95 -44.98 -42.70
N ASN A 2 19.90 -45.07 -41.89
CA ASN A 2 18.56 -44.53 -42.04
C ASN A 2 18.01 -44.14 -40.66
N SER A 3 17.62 -42.87 -40.56
CA SER A 3 16.50 -42.45 -39.74
C SER A 3 15.21 -43.09 -40.25
N ARG A 4 14.19 -43.15 -39.39
CA ARG A 4 12.78 -43.50 -39.67
C ARG A 4 12.51 -45.00 -39.74
N THR A 5 12.03 -45.57 -38.64
CA THR A 5 10.80 -46.41 -38.54
C THR A 5 10.63 -46.91 -37.09
N VAL A 6 10.60 -46.00 -36.12
CA VAL A 6 9.94 -46.26 -34.81
C VAL A 6 9.14 -45.02 -34.36
N GLN A 7 8.78 -44.19 -35.33
CA GLN A 7 7.65 -43.29 -35.19
C GLN A 7 6.46 -44.06 -35.75
N GLN A 8 5.34 -44.00 -35.04
CA GLN A 8 4.02 -44.47 -35.47
C GLN A 8 3.68 -45.91 -35.06
N ARG A 9 3.24 -46.09 -33.82
CA ARG A 9 2.09 -46.98 -33.62
C ARG A 9 1.15 -46.79 -32.45
N GLN A 10 1.31 -45.81 -31.55
CA GLN A 10 0.28 -45.64 -30.50
C GLN A 10 -0.02 -44.16 -30.28
N ARG A 11 -0.82 -43.63 -31.22
CA ARG A 11 -1.78 -42.57 -30.97
C ARG A 11 -2.99 -43.18 -30.26
N ALA A 12 -3.59 -42.37 -29.39
CA ALA A 12 -4.90 -42.48 -28.77
C ALA A 12 -5.03 -43.43 -27.56
N GLN A 13 -4.99 -42.83 -26.37
CA GLN A 13 -6.21 -42.63 -25.58
C GLN A 13 -5.99 -41.49 -24.55
N HIS A 14 -6.93 -40.53 -24.57
CA HIS A 14 -7.51 -39.68 -23.51
C HIS A 14 -6.75 -39.63 -22.15
N GLU A 15 -6.52 -38.49 -21.49
CA GLU A 15 -7.59 -37.65 -20.93
C GLU A 15 -7.01 -36.36 -20.31
N GLU A 16 -7.77 -35.29 -20.49
CA GLU A 16 -7.66 -33.97 -19.89
C GLU A 16 -7.68 -34.00 -18.36
N THR A 17 -6.68 -33.45 -17.67
CA THR A 17 -6.86 -32.93 -16.30
C THR A 17 -5.83 -31.82 -15.98
N ALA A 18 -6.37 -30.60 -15.93
CA ALA A 18 -5.99 -29.43 -15.13
C ALA A 18 -4.50 -29.20 -14.79
N LEU A 19 -3.96 -28.10 -15.34
CA LEU A 19 -2.81 -27.39 -14.78
C LEU A 19 -3.05 -27.09 -13.30
N LYS A 20 -2.24 -27.73 -12.45
CA LYS A 20 -2.12 -27.44 -11.02
C LYS A 20 -1.43 -26.06 -10.89
N PRO A 21 -1.98 -25.09 -10.14
CA PRO A 21 -1.35 -23.79 -9.99
C PRO A 21 -0.03 -23.92 -9.21
N PRO A 22 0.97 -23.05 -9.49
CA PRO A 22 2.25 -23.09 -8.82
C PRO A 22 2.08 -22.76 -7.34
N LYS A 23 2.70 -23.57 -6.48
CA LYS A 23 2.87 -23.29 -5.06
C LYS A 23 3.71 -22.01 -4.93
N VAL A 24 3.10 -20.92 -4.50
CA VAL A 24 3.83 -19.71 -4.07
C VAL A 24 4.50 -20.06 -2.74
N SER A 25 5.79 -20.36 -2.79
CA SER A 25 6.65 -20.45 -1.62
C SER A 25 6.74 -19.07 -0.99
N SER A 26 6.27 -19.00 0.25
CA SER A 26 6.47 -17.88 1.16
C SER A 26 7.96 -17.69 1.42
N GLU A 27 8.58 -16.78 0.69
CA GLU A 27 9.89 -16.26 1.04
C GLU A 27 9.70 -15.08 2.01
N THR A 28 10.03 -15.35 3.26
CA THR A 28 10.12 -14.42 4.39
C THR A 28 11.01 -13.24 4.01
N ARG A 29 10.41 -12.07 3.74
CA ARG A 29 11.13 -10.80 3.73
C ARG A 29 11.34 -10.37 5.18
N THR A 30 12.60 -10.17 5.53
CA THR A 30 13.08 -9.65 6.82
C THR A 30 12.28 -8.46 7.31
N ASP A 31 11.68 -8.64 8.49
CA ASP A 31 10.92 -7.67 9.26
C ASP A 31 11.78 -6.44 9.58
N GLN A 32 11.59 -5.34 8.86
CA GLN A 32 11.91 -4.01 9.38
C GLN A 32 10.72 -3.61 10.23
N ALA A 33 10.93 -3.48 11.54
CA ALA A 33 9.90 -3.20 12.53
C ALA A 33 9.17 -1.89 12.20
N GLY A 34 8.03 -2.00 11.53
CA GLY A 34 7.04 -0.95 11.46
C GLY A 34 6.53 -0.59 12.86
N PRO A 35 5.85 0.56 13.01
CA PRO A 35 5.28 0.94 14.29
C PRO A 35 4.32 -0.16 14.77
N THR A 36 4.67 -0.84 15.87
CA THR A 36 3.82 -1.84 16.50
C THR A 36 2.63 -1.14 17.15
N PHE A 37 1.58 -0.87 16.35
CA PHE A 37 0.33 -0.34 16.87
C PHE A 37 -0.31 -1.38 17.79
N ASN A 38 -0.52 -1.03 19.06
CA ASN A 38 -1.16 -1.93 20.01
C ASN A 38 -2.68 -2.00 19.75
N ILE A 39 -3.09 -2.94 18.91
CA ILE A 39 -4.50 -3.18 18.56
C ILE A 39 -5.36 -3.49 19.81
N SER A 40 -4.73 -3.97 20.89
CA SER A 40 -5.41 -4.39 22.12
C SER A 40 -5.98 -3.23 22.94
N SER A 41 -5.54 -1.99 22.71
CA SER A 41 -6.07 -0.81 23.41
C SER A 41 -7.34 -0.22 22.77
N LEU A 42 -7.77 -0.72 21.62
CA LEU A 42 -8.96 -0.24 20.91
C LEU A 42 -10.23 -0.86 21.51
N LYS A 43 -10.89 -0.14 22.44
CA LYS A 43 -12.15 -0.58 23.05
C LYS A 43 -13.31 -0.42 22.05
N GLY A 44 -14.09 -1.47 21.86
CA GLY A 44 -15.31 -1.43 21.02
C GLY A 44 -15.06 -1.54 19.51
N ILE A 45 -13.85 -1.93 19.09
CA ILE A 45 -13.49 -2.16 17.69
C ILE A 45 -13.23 -3.64 17.47
N ASP A 46 -13.74 -4.21 16.37
CA ASP A 46 -13.41 -5.58 15.97
C ASP A 46 -11.93 -5.66 15.60
N ARG A 47 -11.20 -6.53 16.31
CA ARG A 47 -9.77 -6.79 16.07
C ARG A 47 -9.51 -7.20 14.62
N LYS A 48 -10.39 -7.98 13.99
CA LYS A 48 -10.20 -8.43 12.61
C LYS A 48 -10.25 -7.24 11.64
N LEU A 49 -11.19 -6.32 11.85
CA LEU A 49 -11.29 -5.10 11.04
C LEU A 49 -10.09 -4.19 11.27
N ALA A 50 -9.65 -4.02 12.52
CA ALA A 50 -8.48 -3.22 12.85
C ALA A 50 -7.21 -3.76 12.19
N VAL A 51 -7.00 -5.09 12.21
CA VAL A 51 -5.87 -5.73 11.53
C VAL A 51 -5.92 -5.48 10.02
N ASN A 52 -7.07 -5.71 9.38
CA ASN A 52 -7.21 -5.49 7.94
C ASN A 52 -6.87 -4.06 7.52
N ILE A 53 -7.31 -3.05 8.30
CA ILE A 53 -7.01 -1.64 8.00
C ILE A 53 -5.53 -1.35 8.16
N LEU A 54 -4.90 -1.85 9.22
CA LEU A 54 -3.48 -1.59 9.48
C LEU A 54 -2.59 -2.23 8.41
N ASP A 55 -2.93 -3.44 7.97
CA ASP A 55 -2.20 -4.15 6.92
C ASP A 55 -2.33 -3.49 5.54
N GLU A 56 -3.48 -2.86 5.25
CA GLU A 56 -3.76 -2.25 3.93
C GLU A 56 -3.33 -0.78 3.83
N VAL A 57 -3.46 0.00 4.91
CA VAL A 57 -3.37 1.48 4.87
C VAL A 57 -2.03 2.03 5.38
N VAL A 58 -1.33 1.30 6.24
CA VAL A 58 -0.06 1.79 6.83
C VAL A 58 1.08 1.49 5.88
N ASP A 59 1.20 2.29 4.82
CA ASP A 59 2.43 2.31 4.04
C ASP A 59 3.52 3.04 4.86
N SER A 60 4.69 2.42 4.97
CA SER A 60 5.80 2.98 5.77
C SER A 60 6.44 4.11 4.99
N ALA A 61 5.82 5.30 5.07
CA ALA A 61 6.28 6.57 4.54
C ALA A 61 7.03 6.44 3.20
N PRO A 62 6.34 6.44 2.05
CA PRO A 62 7.03 6.50 0.76
C PRO A 62 7.95 7.72 0.81
N GLY A 63 9.25 7.51 0.53
CA GLY A 63 10.32 8.50 0.72
C GLY A 63 10.22 9.69 -0.23
N VAL A 64 9.11 10.40 -0.20
CA VAL A 64 8.74 11.55 -1.04
C VAL A 64 8.86 12.80 -0.18
N SER A 65 9.65 13.74 -0.67
CA SER A 65 9.83 15.06 -0.10
C SER A 65 8.97 16.09 -0.84
N PHE A 66 8.76 17.26 -0.23
CA PHE A 66 8.10 18.38 -0.91
C PHE A 66 8.89 18.89 -2.12
N ASP A 67 10.19 18.58 -2.22
CA ASP A 67 11.05 19.00 -3.32
C ASP A 67 10.90 18.09 -4.54
N ASP A 68 10.42 16.85 -4.34
CA ASP A 68 10.13 15.90 -5.43
C ASP A 68 8.87 16.28 -6.23
N ILE A 69 8.02 17.13 -5.67
CA ILE A 69 6.81 17.64 -6.32
C ILE A 69 7.19 18.90 -7.09
N SER A 70 6.93 18.99 -8.39
CA SER A 70 7.20 20.23 -9.14
C SER A 70 6.04 21.23 -9.03
N GLY A 71 6.33 22.53 -9.00
CA GLY A 71 5.30 23.58 -8.95
C GLY A 71 4.52 23.66 -7.62
N LEU A 72 3.23 24.01 -7.71
CA LEU A 72 2.26 24.03 -6.61
C LEU A 72 2.70 24.80 -5.35
N LYS A 73 3.49 25.87 -5.50
CA LYS A 73 4.12 26.60 -4.39
C LYS A 73 3.09 27.02 -3.32
N GLU A 74 1.99 27.63 -3.76
CA GLU A 74 0.91 28.10 -2.88
C GLU A 74 0.25 26.94 -2.13
N VAL A 75 0.00 25.82 -2.81
CA VAL A 75 -0.61 24.63 -2.21
C VAL A 75 0.33 24.02 -1.17
N LYS A 76 1.64 23.93 -1.46
CA LYS A 76 2.63 23.41 -0.50
C LYS A 76 2.74 24.28 0.74
N GLU A 77 2.67 25.60 0.58
CA GLU A 77 2.68 26.54 1.70
C GLU A 77 1.41 26.40 2.54
N ALA A 78 0.24 26.37 1.90
CA ALA A 78 -1.03 26.14 2.59
C ALA A 78 -1.06 24.79 3.34
N LEU A 79 -0.54 23.71 2.76
CA LEU A 79 -0.43 22.40 3.42
C LEU A 79 0.53 22.43 4.61
N ARG A 80 1.67 23.13 4.49
CA ARG A 80 2.60 23.32 5.62
C ARG A 80 1.92 24.03 6.78
N GLU A 81 1.21 25.12 6.50
CA GLU A 81 0.52 25.88 7.54
C GLU A 81 -0.68 25.14 8.14
N ALA A 82 -1.43 24.40 7.33
CA ALA A 82 -2.65 23.74 7.78
C ALA A 82 -2.42 22.39 8.47
N ILE A 83 -1.34 21.67 8.14
CA ILE A 83 -1.09 20.32 8.66
C ILE A 83 0.21 20.27 9.47
N ILE A 84 1.31 20.73 8.88
CA ILE A 84 2.65 20.51 9.46
C ILE A 84 2.86 21.41 10.67
N LEU A 85 2.57 22.70 10.58
CA LEU A 85 2.73 23.63 11.70
C LEU A 85 1.88 23.26 12.92
N PRO A 86 0.58 22.91 12.79
CA PRO A 86 -0.21 22.41 13.92
C PRO A 86 0.37 21.13 14.54
N SER A 87 0.93 20.24 13.71
CA SER A 87 1.56 19.03 14.23
C SER A 87 2.86 19.31 14.99
N LEU A 88 3.63 20.32 14.58
CA LEU A 88 4.89 20.72 15.23
C LEU A 88 4.66 21.60 16.47
N ARG A 89 3.64 22.46 16.46
CA ARG A 89 3.36 23.46 17.50
C ARG A 89 1.87 23.49 17.87
N PRO A 90 1.33 22.40 18.45
CA PRO A 90 -0.10 22.31 18.77
C PRO A 90 -0.56 23.37 19.78
N ASP A 91 0.37 23.93 20.58
CA ASP A 91 0.12 25.01 21.53
C ASP A 91 -0.36 26.31 20.85
N LEU A 92 0.07 26.57 19.61
CA LEU A 92 -0.27 27.78 18.87
C LEU A 92 -1.53 27.63 17.99
N PHE A 93 -1.89 26.40 17.67
CA PHE A 93 -2.97 26.08 16.72
C PHE A 93 -4.22 25.57 17.47
N THR A 94 -4.80 26.44 18.29
CA THR A 94 -6.00 26.18 19.08
C THR A 94 -7.17 27.11 18.68
N GLY A 95 -8.40 26.74 19.05
CA GLY A 95 -9.60 27.53 18.74
C GLY A 95 -9.78 27.74 17.23
N ILE A 96 -9.83 29.00 16.79
CA ILE A 96 -9.99 29.36 15.37
C ILE A 96 -8.79 28.97 14.49
N ARG A 97 -7.63 28.71 15.11
CA ARG A 97 -6.41 28.24 14.43
C ARG A 97 -6.28 26.72 14.48
N SER A 98 -7.31 26.01 14.92
CA SER A 98 -7.27 24.55 14.92
C SER A 98 -7.08 24.01 13.49
N PRO A 99 -6.35 22.89 13.34
CA PRO A 99 -6.13 22.29 12.03
C PRO A 99 -7.46 21.87 11.39
N PRO A 100 -7.56 21.93 10.05
CA PRO A 100 -8.76 21.50 9.35
C PRO A 100 -9.01 20.00 9.55
N ARG A 101 -10.28 19.61 9.55
CA ARG A 101 -10.69 18.19 9.71
C ARG A 101 -10.52 17.37 8.43
N GLY A 102 -10.41 18.03 7.29
CA GLY A 102 -10.22 17.40 5.99
C GLY A 102 -9.76 18.42 4.95
N ILE A 103 -9.07 17.94 3.93
CA ILE A 103 -8.55 18.72 2.82
C ILE A 103 -9.01 18.06 1.53
N LEU A 104 -9.47 18.87 0.58
CA LEU A 104 -9.86 18.41 -0.74
C LEU A 104 -8.79 18.82 -1.75
N LEU A 105 -8.15 17.84 -2.36
CA LEU A 105 -7.25 18.04 -3.50
C LEU A 105 -8.04 17.72 -4.77
N PHE A 106 -8.06 18.63 -5.74
CA PHE A 106 -8.78 18.44 -7.00
C PHE A 106 -7.95 18.95 -8.18
N GLY A 107 -8.17 18.35 -9.35
CA GLY A 107 -7.48 18.68 -10.58
C GLY A 107 -7.68 17.59 -11.63
N PRO A 108 -7.26 17.82 -12.89
CA PRO A 108 -7.20 16.76 -13.87
C PRO A 108 -6.19 15.67 -13.44
N PRO A 109 -6.39 14.40 -13.84
CA PRO A 109 -5.54 13.30 -13.43
C PRO A 109 -4.11 13.49 -13.94
N GLY A 110 -3.12 13.13 -13.11
CA GLY A 110 -1.70 13.13 -13.49
C GLY A 110 -0.90 14.38 -13.11
N ASN A 111 -1.45 15.28 -12.29
CA ASN A 111 -0.68 16.36 -11.64
C ASN A 111 0.00 15.90 -10.35
#